data_AF-A0A7J3FKF2-F1
#
_entry.id   AF-A0A7J3FKF2-F1
#
_cell.length_a   1.000
_cell.length_b   1.000
_cell.length_c   1.000
_cell.angle_alpha   90.00
_cell.angle_beta   90.00
_cell.angle_gamma   90.00
#
_symmetry.space_group_name_H-M   'P 1'
#
loop_
_entity.id
_entity.type
_entity.pdbx_description
1 polymer ?
#
loop_
_entity_poly.entity_id
_entity_poly.type
_entity_poly.pdbx_seq_one_letter_code
_entity_poly.pdbx_strand_id
1 'polypeptide(L)'
;METYEYIFAAIVMIAILLAAIFLTGISPPLYRSMAEVEQLKMVAQKIMTQMLLSPGEPEDWGENITIRSENLSSFGLAVSTFFTREAFVLDPNKVQRLSQNLPAQLYIPPERVLELLNLGSSETGFDYGIKIEFIPALNVTLRSGLNNVNVSVVSEQSMPAANAKVTVGAISFDGNGGLRLSQSSGKTDGGGNCALNLTFSSSSLALLVAAVDHYGVQRVVVENVGSVINAHFIGNFLIMNSSYQIDADNGAYQIFLAKFPNSSFSVGIAKYGLELASSGGINNYSVYNMSGVEPYAIAVVALTNNNNLVVSWKDIPRSYGFIAGEVYPPSSYMLERSVRIGLSTYTVRLRVWRMSW
;
A
#
# COMPACT_ATOMS: atom_id res chain seq x y z
N MET A 1 49.22 -52.44 -34.03
CA MET A 1 47.74 -52.49 -33.95
C MET A 1 47.25 -51.46 -32.94
N GLU A 2 47.82 -51.45 -31.74
CA GLU A 2 47.51 -50.45 -30.68
C GLU A 2 47.70 -48.98 -31.10
N THR A 3 48.74 -48.65 -31.87
CA THR A 3 49.01 -47.26 -32.29
C THR A 3 47.89 -46.66 -33.16
N TYR A 4 47.21 -47.48 -33.96
CA TYR A 4 46.08 -47.03 -34.78
C TYR A 4 44.83 -46.79 -33.94
N GLU A 5 44.62 -47.57 -32.88
CA GLU A 5 43.52 -47.38 -31.93
C GLU A 5 43.69 -46.08 -31.14
N TYR A 6 44.91 -45.75 -30.71
CA TYR A 6 45.18 -44.48 -30.02
C TYR A 6 44.97 -43.25 -30.91
N ILE A 7 45.40 -43.32 -32.18
CA ILE A 7 45.18 -42.23 -33.15
C ILE A 7 43.69 -42.07 -33.45
N PHE A 8 42.97 -43.18 -33.62
CA PHE A 8 41.52 -43.15 -33.85
C PHE A 8 40.77 -42.59 -32.64
N ALA A 9 41.13 -42.99 -31.42
CA ALA A 9 40.54 -42.47 -30.19
C ALA A 9 40.79 -40.95 -30.03
N ALA A 10 41.98 -40.47 -30.36
CA ALA A 10 42.31 -39.05 -30.32
C ALA A 10 41.46 -38.23 -31.31
N ILE A 11 41.27 -38.73 -32.53
CA ILE A 11 40.43 -38.08 -33.55
C ILE A 11 38.97 -38.03 -33.08
N VAL A 12 38.45 -39.13 -32.50
CA VAL A 12 37.09 -39.17 -31.97
C VAL A 12 36.91 -38.18 -30.81
N MET A 13 37.88 -38.08 -29.89
CA MET A 13 37.83 -37.09 -28.81
C MET A 13 37.80 -35.65 -29.34
N ILE A 14 38.64 -35.33 -30.32
CA ILE A 14 38.68 -34.00 -30.93
C ILE A 14 37.35 -33.71 -31.65
N ALA A 15 36.79 -34.69 -32.35
CA ALA A 15 35.49 -34.55 -33.02
C ALA A 15 34.35 -34.30 -32.03
N ILE A 16 34.32 -35.01 -30.89
CA ILE A 16 33.33 -34.79 -29.82
C ILE A 16 33.50 -33.40 -29.21
N LEU A 17 34.73 -32.96 -28.95
CA LEU A 17 35.02 -31.64 -28.39
C LEU A 17 34.57 -30.52 -29.34
N LEU A 18 34.88 -30.64 -30.63
CA LEU A 18 34.45 -29.68 -31.66
C LEU A 18 32.93 -29.67 -31.82
N ALA A 19 32.27 -30.84 -31.78
CA ALA A 19 30.81 -30.93 -31.82
C ALA A 19 30.17 -30.27 -30.59
N ALA A 20 30.75 -30.41 -29.40
CA ALA A 20 30.27 -29.76 -28.18
C ALA A 20 30.43 -28.23 -28.23
N ILE A 21 31.57 -27.73 -28.73
CA ILE A 21 31.80 -26.30 -28.95
C ILE A 21 30.83 -25.74 -30.00
N PHE A 22 30.58 -26.49 -31.07
CA PHE A 22 29.60 -26.11 -32.08
C PHE A 22 28.18 -26.10 -31.52
N LEU A 23 27.73 -27.14 -30.79
CA LEU A 23 26.40 -27.16 -30.20
C LEU A 23 26.18 -26.00 -29.21
N THR A 24 27.19 -25.67 -28.41
CA THR A 24 27.13 -24.54 -27.47
C THR A 24 27.21 -23.18 -28.16
N GLY A 25 27.88 -23.08 -29.30
CA GLY A 25 27.97 -21.87 -30.13
C GLY A 25 26.74 -21.62 -31.02
N ILE A 26 26.06 -22.67 -31.49
CA ILE A 26 24.84 -22.57 -32.29
C ILE A 26 23.58 -22.47 -31.42
N SER A 27 23.65 -22.82 -30.12
CA SER A 27 22.58 -22.60 -29.14
C SER A 27 22.00 -21.19 -29.34
N PRO A 28 20.78 -21.05 -29.89
CA PRO A 28 20.30 -19.73 -30.26
C PRO A 28 20.23 -18.82 -29.02
N PRO A 29 20.61 -17.54 -29.12
CA PRO A 29 20.43 -16.58 -28.03
C PRO A 29 18.97 -16.55 -27.52
N LEU A 30 18.02 -16.96 -28.36
CA LEU A 30 16.61 -17.19 -28.03
C LEU A 30 16.38 -18.23 -26.90
N TYR A 31 17.16 -19.31 -26.81
CA TYR A 31 16.96 -20.31 -25.75
C TYR A 31 17.47 -19.82 -24.39
N ARG A 32 18.58 -19.07 -24.39
CA ARG A 32 19.09 -18.42 -23.17
C ARG A 32 18.11 -17.34 -22.68
N SER A 33 17.61 -16.50 -23.59
CA SER A 33 16.63 -15.46 -23.23
C SER A 33 15.30 -16.06 -22.75
N MET A 34 14.83 -17.16 -23.34
CA MET A 34 13.62 -17.87 -22.88
C MET A 34 13.80 -18.46 -21.48
N ALA A 35 14.96 -19.10 -21.21
CA ALA A 35 15.25 -19.63 -19.88
C ALA A 35 15.32 -18.53 -18.81
N GLU A 36 15.91 -17.38 -19.13
CA GLU A 36 15.98 -16.22 -18.23
C GLU A 36 14.61 -15.61 -17.94
N VAL A 37 13.76 -15.49 -18.96
CA VAL A 37 12.39 -14.99 -18.79
C VAL A 37 11.54 -15.93 -17.94
N GLU A 38 11.66 -17.25 -18.14
CA GLU A 38 10.94 -18.23 -17.31
C GLU A 38 11.46 -18.25 -15.86
N GLN A 39 12.77 -18.06 -15.65
CA GLN A 39 13.33 -17.88 -14.31
C GLN A 39 12.78 -16.62 -13.63
N LEU A 40 12.78 -15.47 -14.32
CA LEU A 40 12.22 -14.22 -13.80
C LEU A 40 10.73 -14.34 -13.50
N LYS A 41 9.98 -15.04 -14.34
CA LYS A 41 8.56 -15.33 -14.12
C LYS A 41 8.34 -16.17 -12.87
N MET A 42 9.10 -17.24 -12.66
CA MET A 42 9.03 -18.05 -11.45
C MET A 42 9.35 -17.23 -10.19
N VAL A 43 10.40 -16.39 -10.25
CA VAL A 43 10.77 -15.50 -9.15
C VAL A 43 9.66 -14.49 -8.86
N ALA A 44 9.13 -13.82 -9.89
CA ALA A 44 8.05 -12.86 -9.74
C ALA A 44 6.78 -13.51 -9.18
N GLN A 45 6.44 -14.73 -9.61
CA GLN A 45 5.31 -15.48 -9.07
C GLN A 45 5.51 -15.83 -7.60
N LYS A 46 6.71 -16.29 -7.22
CA LYS A 46 7.05 -16.58 -5.82
C LYS A 46 6.94 -15.33 -4.94
N ILE A 47 7.51 -14.21 -5.39
CA ILE A 47 7.45 -12.92 -4.68
C ILE A 47 6.00 -12.46 -4.54
N MET A 48 5.23 -12.46 -5.63
CA MET A 48 3.83 -12.03 -5.61
C MET A 48 2.99 -12.89 -4.67
N THR A 49 3.18 -14.21 -4.71
CA THR A 49 2.49 -15.16 -3.81
C THR A 49 2.86 -14.91 -2.35
N GLN A 50 4.15 -14.80 -2.02
CA GLN A 50 4.62 -14.53 -0.67
C GLN A 50 4.06 -13.20 -0.16
N MET A 51 4.19 -12.14 -0.95
CA MET A 51 3.73 -10.81 -0.59
C MET A 51 2.21 -10.74 -0.37
N LEU A 52 1.42 -11.34 -1.25
CA LEU A 52 -0.04 -11.18 -1.23
C LEU A 52 -0.78 -12.18 -0.34
N LEU A 53 -0.18 -13.35 -0.07
CA LEU A 53 -0.85 -14.44 0.68
C LEU A 53 -0.21 -14.74 2.03
N SER A 54 1.02 -14.28 2.30
CA SER A 54 1.64 -14.42 3.61
C SER A 54 1.35 -13.19 4.48
N PRO A 55 1.01 -13.36 5.77
CA PRO A 55 0.95 -12.25 6.72
C PRO A 55 2.35 -11.73 7.09
N GLY A 56 3.42 -12.48 6.82
CA GLY A 56 4.75 -12.19 7.35
C GLY A 56 4.89 -12.59 8.82
N GLU A 57 6.07 -12.38 9.39
CA GLU A 57 6.40 -12.79 10.75
C GLU A 57 7.22 -11.69 11.45
N PRO A 58 6.79 -11.21 12.64
CA PRO A 58 5.54 -11.54 13.34
C PRO A 58 4.28 -11.13 12.58
N GLU A 59 3.17 -11.86 12.71
CA GLU A 59 1.97 -11.63 11.89
C GLU A 59 1.33 -10.22 12.04
N ASP A 60 1.48 -9.59 13.20
CA ASP A 60 0.92 -8.29 13.59
C ASP A 60 1.84 -7.11 13.27
N TRP A 61 2.94 -7.33 12.53
CA TRP A 61 3.95 -6.31 12.27
C TRP A 61 3.40 -5.02 11.65
N GLY A 62 2.25 -5.04 10.97
CA GLY A 62 1.62 -3.83 10.44
C GLY A 62 1.17 -2.84 11.53
N GLU A 63 0.60 -3.35 12.61
CA GLU A 63 -0.06 -2.57 13.66
C GLU A 63 0.85 -2.35 14.88
N ASN A 64 1.78 -3.26 15.10
CA ASN A 64 2.69 -3.22 16.22
C ASN A 64 3.87 -2.26 15.96
N ILE A 65 3.78 -1.07 16.57
CA ILE A 65 4.77 0.00 16.42
C ILE A 65 6.13 -0.31 17.05
N THR A 66 6.26 -1.41 17.81
CA THR A 66 7.53 -1.85 18.38
C THR A 66 8.35 -2.68 17.41
N ILE A 67 7.71 -3.27 16.40
CA ILE A 67 8.38 -4.07 15.36
C ILE A 67 9.00 -3.12 14.34
N ARG A 68 10.33 -3.23 14.16
CA ARG A 68 11.12 -2.45 13.21
C ARG A 68 11.58 -3.31 12.04
N SER A 69 12.19 -2.70 11.04
CA SER A 69 12.78 -3.41 9.88
C SER A 69 13.73 -4.55 10.30
N GLU A 70 14.53 -4.32 11.35
CA GLU A 70 15.48 -5.28 11.91
C GLU A 70 14.81 -6.52 12.54
N ASN A 71 13.63 -6.31 13.15
CA ASN A 71 12.92 -7.35 13.90
C ASN A 71 11.92 -8.14 13.03
N LEU A 72 11.71 -7.70 11.79
CA LEU A 72 10.87 -8.40 10.83
C LEU A 72 11.64 -9.60 10.28
N SER A 73 11.11 -10.82 10.46
CA SER A 73 11.77 -12.06 10.05
C SER A 73 11.22 -12.64 8.75
N SER A 74 9.99 -12.31 8.38
CA SER A 74 9.39 -12.68 7.10
C SER A 74 8.50 -11.56 6.58
N PHE A 75 8.62 -11.27 5.27
CA PHE A 75 7.80 -10.26 4.61
C PHE A 75 6.51 -10.87 4.06
N GLY A 76 5.40 -10.15 4.28
CA GLY A 76 4.08 -10.48 3.77
C GLY A 76 3.08 -9.37 4.10
N LEU A 77 2.16 -9.07 3.19
CA LEU A 77 1.20 -7.98 3.31
C LEU A 77 -0.23 -8.47 3.59
N ALA A 78 -0.47 -9.77 3.60
CA ALA A 78 -1.80 -10.31 3.83
C ALA A 78 -2.30 -9.94 5.24
N VAL A 79 -3.61 -9.77 5.35
CA VAL A 79 -4.24 -9.59 6.66
C VAL A 79 -4.05 -10.86 7.48
N SER A 80 -3.62 -10.73 8.73
CA SER A 80 -3.71 -11.83 9.69
C SER A 80 -4.99 -11.64 10.50
N THR A 81 -6.05 -12.36 10.14
CA THR A 81 -7.23 -12.46 11.00
C THR A 81 -7.47 -13.91 11.36
N PHE A 82 -7.88 -14.13 12.62
CA PHE A 82 -8.17 -15.47 13.15
C PHE A 82 -9.34 -16.16 12.44
N PHE A 83 -10.23 -15.40 11.78
CA PHE A 83 -11.52 -15.91 11.32
C PHE A 83 -11.69 -15.98 9.79
N THR A 84 -10.94 -15.20 9.01
CA THR A 84 -11.08 -15.22 7.54
C THR A 84 -9.73 -15.01 6.84
N ARG A 85 -9.11 -16.10 6.37
CA ARG A 85 -8.06 -16.03 5.35
C ARG A 85 -8.68 -15.70 4.00
N GLU A 86 -9.08 -14.45 3.81
CA GLU A 86 -9.49 -13.96 2.50
C GLU A 86 -8.25 -13.76 1.63
N ALA A 87 -8.13 -14.58 0.58
CA ALA A 87 -7.05 -14.44 -0.38
C ALA A 87 -7.08 -13.04 -1.02
N PHE A 88 -5.91 -12.46 -1.24
CA PHE A 88 -5.74 -11.14 -1.89
C PHE A 88 -6.33 -9.96 -1.10
N VAL A 89 -6.49 -10.10 0.22
CA VAL A 89 -6.81 -8.99 1.13
C VAL A 89 -5.55 -8.60 1.90
N LEU A 90 -5.09 -7.37 1.69
CA LEU A 90 -3.89 -6.84 2.32
C LEU A 90 -4.24 -5.97 3.53
N ASP A 91 -3.38 -6.02 4.53
CA ASP A 91 -3.47 -5.19 5.72
C ASP A 91 -3.03 -3.75 5.39
N PRO A 92 -3.92 -2.74 5.52
CA PRO A 92 -3.58 -1.35 5.28
C PRO A 92 -2.43 -0.84 6.15
N ASN A 93 -2.29 -1.34 7.39
CA ASN A 93 -1.22 -0.93 8.30
C ASN A 93 0.14 -1.46 7.82
N LYS A 94 0.19 -2.68 7.26
CA LYS A 94 1.41 -3.20 6.62
C LYS A 94 1.77 -2.42 5.36
N VAL A 95 0.77 -2.12 4.53
CA VAL A 95 0.97 -1.42 3.26
C VAL A 95 1.43 0.03 3.49
N GLN A 96 0.86 0.76 4.46
CA GLN A 96 1.33 2.12 4.75
C GLN A 96 2.77 2.16 5.26
N ARG A 97 3.24 1.10 5.93
CA ARG A 97 4.63 0.97 6.40
C ARG A 97 5.66 0.87 5.28
N LEU A 98 5.21 0.73 4.03
CA LEU A 98 6.04 0.86 2.82
C LEU A 98 6.17 2.32 2.35
N SER A 99 5.58 3.29 3.04
CA SER A 99 5.67 4.71 2.70
C SER A 99 6.79 5.41 3.45
N GLN A 100 7.63 6.14 2.73
CA GLN A 100 8.69 6.99 3.28
C GLN A 100 8.16 8.18 4.09
N ASN A 101 6.86 8.47 4.00
CA ASN A 101 6.21 9.57 4.74
C ASN A 101 6.05 9.27 6.23
N LEU A 102 6.25 8.02 6.65
CA LEU A 102 6.17 7.62 8.07
C LEU A 102 7.45 7.99 8.83
N PRO A 103 7.41 7.99 10.18
CA PRO A 103 8.62 8.04 10.99
C PRO A 103 9.60 6.96 10.54
N ALA A 104 10.88 7.31 10.41
CA ALA A 104 11.91 6.43 9.86
C ALA A 104 12.01 5.08 10.59
N GLN A 105 11.67 5.05 11.88
CA GLN A 105 11.67 3.83 12.70
C GLN A 105 10.54 2.84 12.33
N LEU A 106 9.46 3.31 11.70
CA LEU A 106 8.30 2.51 11.31
C LEU A 106 8.34 2.12 9.83
N TYR A 107 9.03 2.90 9.01
CA TYR A 107 9.24 2.60 7.59
C TYR A 107 10.02 1.30 7.41
N ILE A 108 9.55 0.43 6.50
CA ILE A 108 10.28 -0.76 6.08
C ILE A 108 11.02 -0.42 4.77
N PRO A 109 12.35 -0.39 4.77
CA PRO A 109 13.12 -0.07 3.57
C PRO A 109 13.06 -1.21 2.54
N PRO A 110 13.03 -0.91 1.23
CA PRO A 110 13.02 -1.89 0.14
C PRO A 110 14.13 -2.92 0.21
N GLU A 111 15.33 -2.51 0.62
CA GLU A 111 16.51 -3.36 0.76
C GLU A 111 16.24 -4.48 1.76
N ARG A 112 15.59 -4.15 2.89
CA ARG A 112 15.18 -5.15 3.88
C ARG A 112 14.17 -6.14 3.30
N VAL A 113 13.25 -5.68 2.46
CA VAL A 113 12.28 -6.57 1.80
C VAL A 113 12.96 -7.51 0.80
N LEU A 114 13.97 -7.04 0.07
CA LEU A 114 14.76 -7.89 -0.83
C LEU A 114 15.51 -8.99 -0.06
N GLU A 115 16.12 -8.66 1.07
CA GLU A 115 16.76 -9.63 1.97
C GLU A 115 15.75 -10.70 2.45
N LEU A 116 14.59 -10.27 2.96
CA LEU A 116 13.57 -11.17 3.49
C LEU A 116 12.93 -12.06 2.41
N LEU A 117 12.88 -11.59 1.17
CA LEU A 117 12.44 -12.38 0.02
C LEU A 117 13.52 -13.31 -0.54
N ASN A 118 14.73 -13.29 0.04
CA ASN A 118 15.91 -14.02 -0.41
C ASN A 118 16.25 -13.72 -1.88
N LEU A 119 16.19 -12.44 -2.26
CA LEU A 119 16.42 -11.98 -3.64
C LEU A 119 17.88 -11.55 -3.90
N GLY A 120 18.80 -12.16 -3.14
CA GLY A 120 20.24 -12.06 -3.31
C GLY A 120 20.89 -11.16 -2.26
N SER A 121 21.86 -11.73 -1.56
CA SER A 121 22.99 -10.99 -1.00
C SER A 121 24.24 -11.67 -1.56
N SER A 122 24.62 -11.32 -2.79
CA SER A 122 25.98 -11.65 -3.22
C SER A 122 26.93 -10.71 -2.49
N GLU A 123 28.20 -11.11 -2.34
CA GLU A 123 29.25 -10.26 -1.75
C GLU A 123 29.37 -8.88 -2.45
N THR A 124 28.74 -8.72 -3.62
CA THR A 124 28.74 -7.53 -4.48
C THR A 124 27.38 -6.79 -4.57
N GLY A 125 26.29 -7.30 -3.99
CA GLY A 125 24.98 -6.63 -4.01
C GLY A 125 23.77 -7.55 -4.20
N PHE A 126 22.63 -6.98 -4.61
CA PHE A 126 21.40 -7.71 -4.91
C PHE A 126 21.39 -8.25 -6.34
N ASP A 127 20.96 -9.50 -6.52
CA ASP A 127 20.84 -10.15 -7.83
C ASP A 127 19.55 -9.73 -8.56
N TYR A 128 18.56 -9.23 -7.81
CA TYR A 128 17.29 -8.77 -8.34
C TYR A 128 16.91 -7.39 -7.82
N GLY A 129 16.25 -6.61 -8.67
CA GLY A 129 15.53 -5.40 -8.28
C GLY A 129 14.03 -5.64 -8.31
N ILE A 130 13.27 -4.90 -7.50
CA ILE A 130 11.80 -4.96 -7.50
C ILE A 130 11.16 -3.57 -7.49
N LYS A 131 9.99 -3.45 -8.12
CA LYS A 131 9.09 -2.30 -7.98
C LYS A 131 7.66 -2.82 -7.84
N ILE A 132 7.00 -2.37 -6.79
CA ILE A 132 5.62 -2.64 -6.45
C ILE A 132 4.85 -1.35 -6.64
N GLU A 133 3.78 -1.39 -7.41
CA GLU A 133 2.86 -0.26 -7.62
C GLU A 133 1.47 -0.66 -7.12
N PHE A 134 0.84 0.22 -6.33
CA PHE A 134 -0.53 0.05 -5.83
C PHE A 134 -1.45 0.98 -6.61
N ILE A 135 -2.12 0.44 -7.62
CA ILE A 135 -2.91 1.22 -8.57
C ILE A 135 -4.38 1.11 -8.16
N PRO A 136 -5.06 2.21 -7.77
CA PRO A 136 -6.46 2.15 -7.39
C PRO A 136 -7.32 1.82 -8.62
N ALA A 137 -8.27 0.89 -8.49
CA ALA A 137 -9.13 0.48 -9.59
C ALA A 137 -10.06 1.61 -10.08
N LEU A 138 -10.39 2.53 -9.17
CA LEU A 138 -11.11 3.77 -9.45
C LEU A 138 -10.26 4.96 -8.99
N ASN A 139 -10.07 5.93 -9.87
CA ASN A 139 -9.52 7.22 -9.53
C ASN A 139 -10.67 8.18 -9.21
N VAL A 140 -10.70 8.65 -7.96
CA VAL A 140 -11.75 9.52 -7.43
C VAL A 140 -11.09 10.84 -7.08
N THR A 141 -11.61 11.92 -7.64
CA THR A 141 -11.17 13.28 -7.31
C THR A 141 -12.33 14.03 -6.67
N LEU A 142 -12.04 14.74 -5.58
CA LEU A 142 -13.01 15.58 -4.89
C LEU A 142 -12.65 17.04 -5.15
N ARG A 143 -13.67 17.86 -5.32
CA ARG A 143 -13.54 19.31 -5.40
C ARG A 143 -14.60 19.94 -4.52
N SER A 144 -14.18 20.60 -3.45
CA SER A 144 -15.07 21.38 -2.60
C SER A 144 -15.39 22.73 -3.23
N GLY A 145 -16.68 23.07 -3.24
CA GLY A 145 -17.16 24.45 -3.35
C GLY A 145 -17.66 24.95 -2.00
N LEU A 146 -18.52 25.96 -2.01
CA LEU A 146 -19.02 26.58 -0.78
C LEU A 146 -19.88 25.63 0.06
N ASN A 147 -20.89 25.00 -0.57
CA ASN A 147 -21.83 24.06 0.06
C ASN A 147 -22.05 22.79 -0.78
N ASN A 148 -21.19 22.58 -1.77
CA ASN A 148 -21.26 21.43 -2.66
C ASN A 148 -19.89 20.77 -2.76
N VAL A 149 -19.90 19.46 -2.99
CA VAL A 149 -18.71 18.70 -3.33
C VAL A 149 -18.98 18.05 -4.67
N ASN A 150 -18.09 18.33 -5.63
CA ASN A 150 -18.11 17.67 -6.92
C ASN A 150 -17.15 16.48 -6.87
N VAL A 151 -17.66 15.31 -7.20
CA VAL A 151 -16.92 14.05 -7.23
C VAL A 151 -16.79 13.61 -8.67
N SER A 152 -15.57 13.39 -9.13
CA SER A 152 -15.32 12.79 -10.44
C SER A 152 -14.70 11.41 -10.26
N VAL A 153 -15.30 10.40 -10.90
CA VAL A 153 -14.91 8.99 -10.81
C VAL A 153 -14.58 8.49 -12.20
N VAL A 154 -13.32 8.05 -12.36
CA VAL A 154 -12.85 7.40 -13.58
C VAL A 154 -12.21 6.06 -13.24
N SER A 155 -12.25 5.11 -14.16
CA SER A 155 -11.52 3.84 -14.04
C SER A 155 -10.01 4.07 -14.17
N GLU A 156 -9.22 3.04 -13.88
CA GLU A 156 -7.77 3.02 -14.13
C GLU A 156 -7.42 3.43 -15.59
N GLN A 157 -8.27 3.07 -16.56
CA GLN A 157 -8.08 3.40 -17.98
C GLN A 157 -8.60 4.79 -18.38
N SER A 158 -8.86 5.66 -17.39
CA SER A 158 -9.40 7.02 -17.59
C SER A 158 -10.80 7.04 -18.25
N MET A 159 -11.56 5.96 -18.15
CA MET A 159 -12.95 5.93 -18.62
C MET A 159 -13.90 6.41 -17.51
N PRO A 160 -14.87 7.29 -17.80
CA PRO A 160 -15.85 7.71 -16.82
C PRO A 160 -16.65 6.53 -16.24
N ALA A 161 -16.76 6.48 -14.91
CA ALA A 161 -17.54 5.45 -14.22
C ALA A 161 -18.98 5.96 -14.00
N ALA A 162 -19.87 5.72 -14.96
CA ALA A 162 -21.27 6.13 -14.88
C ALA A 162 -22.09 5.27 -13.90
N ASN A 163 -23.10 5.85 -13.24
CA ASN A 163 -23.98 5.17 -12.26
C ASN A 163 -23.22 4.55 -11.06
N ALA A 164 -21.99 5.01 -10.79
CA ALA A 164 -21.27 4.68 -9.57
C ALA A 164 -21.99 5.30 -8.37
N LYS A 165 -22.21 4.52 -7.31
CA LYS A 165 -22.80 5.01 -6.06
C LYS A 165 -21.73 5.78 -5.30
N VAL A 166 -22.00 7.03 -4.97
CA VAL A 166 -21.07 7.93 -4.26
C VAL A 166 -21.70 8.34 -2.94
N THR A 167 -20.92 8.26 -1.87
CA THR A 167 -21.26 8.84 -0.56
C THR A 167 -20.12 9.75 -0.16
N VAL A 168 -20.44 11.00 0.19
CA VAL A 168 -19.46 11.97 0.70
C VAL A 168 -19.85 12.36 2.11
N GLY A 169 -18.87 12.34 3.01
CA GLY A 169 -18.93 12.92 4.34
C GLY A 169 -18.00 14.14 4.43
N ALA A 170 -18.54 15.26 4.88
CA ALA A 170 -17.80 16.44 5.28
C ALA A 170 -17.71 16.48 6.80
N ILE A 171 -16.48 16.49 7.30
CA ILE A 171 -16.19 16.59 8.72
C ILE A 171 -15.75 18.01 9.02
N SER A 172 -16.54 18.68 9.86
CA SER A 172 -16.32 20.06 10.26
C SER A 172 -16.19 20.19 11.77
N PHE A 173 -15.47 21.22 12.19
CA PHE A 173 -15.24 21.50 13.60
C PHE A 173 -16.18 22.61 14.07
N ASP A 174 -16.96 22.38 15.12
CA ASP A 174 -17.59 23.49 15.83
C ASP A 174 -16.56 24.13 16.75
N GLY A 175 -16.54 25.46 16.83
CA GLY A 175 -15.55 26.20 17.61
C GLY A 175 -15.54 25.90 19.13
N ASN A 176 -16.36 24.95 19.58
CA ASN A 176 -16.50 24.52 20.96
C ASN A 176 -15.86 23.13 21.24
N GLY A 177 -15.14 22.51 20.30
CA GLY A 177 -14.52 21.19 20.54
C GLY A 177 -15.20 20.01 19.85
N GLY A 178 -16.39 20.22 19.27
CA GLY A 178 -17.21 19.17 18.69
C GLY A 178 -16.94 18.95 17.21
N LEU A 179 -16.98 17.69 16.77
CA LEU A 179 -17.04 17.36 15.35
C LEU A 179 -18.48 17.24 14.87
N ARG A 180 -18.73 17.79 13.69
CA ARG A 180 -19.99 17.68 12.97
C ARG A 180 -19.76 16.96 11.66
N LEU A 181 -20.53 15.90 11.44
CA LEU A 181 -20.61 15.20 10.17
C LEU A 181 -21.82 15.71 9.39
N SER A 182 -21.57 16.18 8.17
CA SER A 182 -22.61 16.30 7.14
C SER A 182 -22.34 15.24 6.09
N GLN A 183 -23.35 14.45 5.72
CA GLN A 183 -23.19 13.42 4.69
C GLN A 183 -24.27 13.54 3.63
N SER A 184 -23.91 13.15 2.41
CA SER A 184 -24.80 13.14 1.25
C SER A 184 -24.40 12.01 0.32
N SER A 185 -25.36 11.45 -0.39
CA SER A 185 -25.14 10.33 -1.29
C SER A 185 -25.86 10.54 -2.61
N GLY A 186 -25.27 10.05 -3.69
CA GLY A 186 -25.83 10.15 -5.02
C GLY A 186 -25.18 9.16 -5.98
N LYS A 187 -25.34 9.43 -7.26
CA LYS A 187 -24.77 8.61 -8.34
C LYS A 187 -24.10 9.49 -9.37
N THR A 188 -23.05 8.96 -9.98
CA THR A 188 -22.39 9.63 -11.10
C THR A 188 -23.25 9.61 -12.37
N ASP A 189 -23.16 10.70 -13.13
CA ASP A 189 -23.75 10.83 -14.46
C ASP A 189 -22.98 10.04 -15.53
N GLY A 190 -23.39 10.15 -16.80
CA GLY A 190 -22.70 9.51 -17.93
C GLY A 190 -21.25 9.99 -18.13
N GLY A 191 -20.88 11.15 -17.58
CA GLY A 191 -19.54 11.70 -17.58
C GLY A 191 -18.72 11.33 -16.34
N GLY A 192 -19.24 10.45 -15.46
CA GLY A 192 -18.55 10.01 -14.25
C GLY A 192 -18.53 11.05 -13.13
N ASN A 193 -19.36 12.09 -13.21
CA ASN A 193 -19.37 13.18 -12.24
C ASN A 193 -20.63 13.15 -11.35
N CYS A 194 -20.50 13.58 -10.11
CA CYS A 194 -21.58 13.67 -9.15
C CYS A 194 -21.42 14.93 -8.30
N ALA A 195 -22.41 15.83 -8.33
CA ALA A 195 -22.45 16.98 -7.43
C ALA A 195 -23.36 16.67 -6.24
N LEU A 196 -22.82 16.79 -5.04
CA LEU A 196 -23.53 16.54 -3.79
C LEU A 196 -23.58 17.81 -2.95
N ASN A 197 -24.77 18.17 -2.51
CA ASN A 197 -24.97 19.28 -1.58
C ASN A 197 -24.79 18.78 -0.15
N LEU A 198 -24.01 19.53 0.63
CA LEU A 198 -23.69 19.22 2.01
C LEU A 198 -23.90 20.48 2.86
N THR A 199 -24.20 20.25 4.13
CA THR A 199 -24.46 21.31 5.11
C THR A 199 -23.23 21.49 6.00
N PHE A 200 -22.23 22.21 5.51
CA PHE A 200 -21.05 22.61 6.27
C PHE A 200 -20.72 24.07 6.03
N SER A 201 -19.93 24.68 6.92
CA SER A 201 -19.31 25.98 6.64
C SER A 201 -17.87 25.76 6.18
N SER A 202 -17.50 26.34 5.04
CA SER A 202 -16.19 26.12 4.40
C SER A 202 -15.02 26.52 5.29
N SER A 203 -15.19 27.51 6.16
CA SER A 203 -14.19 27.95 7.15
C SER A 203 -13.94 26.95 8.28
N SER A 204 -14.85 26.00 8.48
CA SER A 204 -14.78 24.97 9.53
C SER A 204 -14.49 23.56 8.99
N LEU A 205 -14.37 23.42 7.67
CA LEU A 205 -14.20 22.13 7.01
C LEU A 205 -12.77 21.62 7.22
N ALA A 206 -12.66 20.46 7.83
CA ALA A 206 -11.37 19.80 8.07
C ALA A 206 -11.07 18.77 6.99
N LEU A 207 -12.01 17.85 6.80
CA LEU A 207 -11.80 16.64 6.03
C LEU A 207 -12.99 16.36 5.12
N LEU A 208 -12.70 15.91 3.91
CA LEU A 208 -13.66 15.25 3.05
C LEU A 208 -13.34 13.76 2.97
N VAL A 209 -14.37 12.95 3.11
CA VAL A 209 -14.32 11.52 2.88
C VAL A 209 -15.28 11.19 1.76
N ALA A 210 -14.82 10.44 0.76
CA ALA A 210 -15.67 9.88 -0.25
C ALA A 210 -15.53 8.36 -0.31
N ALA A 211 -16.67 7.68 -0.34
CA ALA A 211 -16.76 6.25 -0.58
C ALA A 211 -17.54 6.03 -1.88
N VAL A 212 -16.94 5.30 -2.81
CA VAL A 212 -17.49 5.02 -4.13
C VAL A 212 -17.63 3.51 -4.30
N ASP A 213 -18.77 3.07 -4.82
CA ASP A 213 -19.04 1.68 -5.23
C ASP A 213 -19.53 1.66 -6.67
N HIS A 214 -18.74 1.07 -7.56
CA HIS A 214 -19.08 0.87 -8.97
C HIS A 214 -19.10 -0.63 -9.26
N TYR A 215 -20.30 -1.22 -9.23
CA TYR A 215 -20.54 -2.66 -9.46
C TYR A 215 -19.65 -3.58 -8.60
N GLY A 216 -19.42 -3.22 -7.33
CA GLY A 216 -18.61 -4.00 -6.40
C GLY A 216 -17.13 -3.59 -6.35
N VAL A 217 -16.65 -2.81 -7.31
CA VAL A 217 -15.33 -2.16 -7.24
C VAL A 217 -15.45 -0.94 -6.33
N GLN A 218 -14.71 -0.94 -5.24
CA GLN A 218 -14.86 0.07 -4.19
C GLN A 218 -13.63 0.97 -4.10
N ARG A 219 -13.84 2.23 -3.78
CA ARG A 219 -12.76 3.19 -3.52
C ARG A 219 -13.15 4.13 -2.40
N VAL A 220 -12.25 4.28 -1.45
CA VAL A 220 -12.33 5.28 -0.39
C VAL A 220 -11.21 6.30 -0.59
N VAL A 221 -11.57 7.58 -0.55
CA VAL A 221 -10.65 8.70 -0.61
C VAL A 221 -10.89 9.60 0.58
N VAL A 222 -9.80 10.04 1.19
CA VAL A 222 -9.78 11.04 2.24
C VAL A 222 -8.96 12.21 1.71
N GLU A 223 -9.53 13.42 1.78
CA GLU A 223 -8.87 14.65 1.35
C GLU A 223 -8.90 15.68 2.47
N ASN A 224 -7.73 16.20 2.81
CA ASN A 224 -7.60 17.32 3.72
C ASN A 224 -7.93 18.63 2.96
N VAL A 225 -8.91 19.37 3.47
CA VAL A 225 -9.33 20.67 2.91
C VAL A 225 -8.95 21.83 3.84
N GLY A 226 -8.70 21.54 5.12
CA GLY A 226 -8.40 22.54 6.14
C GLY A 226 -6.91 22.71 6.45
N SER A 227 -6.61 23.69 7.31
CA SER A 227 -5.31 23.79 7.97
C SER A 227 -5.25 22.79 9.12
N VAL A 228 -4.45 21.74 8.97
CA VAL A 228 -4.36 20.64 9.94
C VAL A 228 -2.90 20.26 10.18
N ILE A 229 -2.64 19.72 11.36
CA ILE A 229 -1.39 19.06 11.71
C ILE A 229 -1.51 17.61 11.25
N ASN A 230 -0.59 17.19 10.37
CA ASN A 230 -0.55 15.80 9.92
C ASN A 230 0.00 14.91 11.04
N ALA A 231 -0.70 13.81 11.28
CA ALA A 231 -0.28 12.72 12.15
C ALA A 231 -0.32 11.39 11.40
N HIS A 232 0.14 10.32 12.04
CA HIS A 232 0.12 8.96 11.52
C HIS A 232 -0.79 8.07 12.37
N PHE A 233 -1.61 7.25 11.72
CA PHE A 233 -2.57 6.36 12.33
C PHE A 233 -2.16 4.92 12.02
N ILE A 234 -1.62 4.22 13.02
CA ILE A 234 -1.10 2.84 12.85
C ILE A 234 -1.67 1.97 13.95
N GLY A 235 -2.41 0.91 13.60
CA GLY A 235 -3.07 0.06 14.59
C GLY A 235 -3.97 0.91 15.50
N ASN A 236 -3.69 0.90 16.80
CA ASN A 236 -4.41 1.71 17.79
C ASN A 236 -3.70 3.02 18.16
N PHE A 237 -2.64 3.38 17.44
CA PHE A 237 -1.79 4.50 17.80
C PHE A 237 -2.02 5.70 16.89
N LEU A 238 -2.14 6.87 17.51
CA LEU A 238 -2.01 8.17 16.87
C LEU A 238 -0.62 8.74 17.18
N ILE A 239 0.17 8.96 16.14
CA ILE A 239 1.59 9.34 16.23
C ILE A 239 1.76 10.71 15.61
N MET A 240 2.25 11.68 16.38
CA MET A 240 2.36 13.08 15.94
C MET A 240 3.66 13.70 16.43
N ASN A 241 4.09 14.79 15.79
CA ASN A 241 5.33 15.47 16.18
C ASN A 241 5.27 15.91 17.66
N SER A 242 6.35 15.66 18.41
CA SER A 242 6.43 15.93 19.85
C SER A 242 6.31 17.42 20.23
N SER A 243 6.40 18.33 19.25
CA SER A 243 6.15 19.76 19.42
C SER A 243 4.67 20.07 19.71
N TYR A 244 3.78 19.11 19.50
CA TYR A 244 2.35 19.23 19.73
C TYR A 244 1.88 18.24 20.79
N GLN A 245 0.89 18.65 21.57
CA GLN A 245 0.28 17.83 22.62
C GLN A 245 -1.24 17.85 22.49
N ILE A 246 -1.85 16.70 22.75
CA ILE A 246 -3.30 16.52 22.82
C ILE A 246 -3.68 16.39 24.30
N ASP A 247 -4.74 17.08 24.69
CA ASP A 247 -5.28 17.00 26.03
C ASP A 247 -5.95 15.65 26.22
N ALA A 248 -5.70 14.98 27.34
CA ALA A 248 -6.26 13.67 27.64
C ALA A 248 -7.81 13.71 27.62
N ASP A 249 -8.40 14.86 27.98
CA ASP A 249 -9.85 15.06 28.00
C ASP A 249 -10.47 15.25 26.60
N ASN A 250 -9.67 15.64 25.60
CA ASN A 250 -10.18 15.92 24.25
C ASN A 250 -10.48 14.64 23.45
N GLY A 251 -9.80 13.52 23.75
CA GLY A 251 -9.95 12.26 23.04
C GLY A 251 -9.65 12.37 21.53
N ALA A 252 -9.90 11.28 20.81
CA ALA A 252 -9.82 11.23 19.35
C ALA A 252 -11.16 10.83 18.75
N TYR A 253 -11.49 11.41 17.61
CA TYR A 253 -12.63 10.99 16.80
C TYR A 253 -12.13 10.13 15.64
N GLN A 254 -12.63 8.91 15.57
CA GLN A 254 -12.40 8.02 14.45
C GLN A 254 -13.51 8.19 13.43
N ILE A 255 -13.11 8.34 12.18
CA ILE A 255 -14.01 8.36 11.04
C ILE A 255 -13.95 6.97 10.42
N PHE A 256 -15.10 6.33 10.32
CA PHE A 256 -15.22 4.98 9.79
C PHE A 256 -16.32 4.92 8.74
N LEU A 257 -16.32 3.85 7.96
CA LEU A 257 -17.33 3.59 6.95
C LEU A 257 -18.13 2.35 7.32
N ALA A 258 -19.44 2.50 7.38
CA ALA A 258 -20.37 1.38 7.49
C ALA A 258 -20.99 1.09 6.12
N LYS A 259 -21.09 -0.19 5.75
CA LYS A 259 -21.83 -0.63 4.56
C LYS A 259 -23.02 -1.46 5.00
N PHE A 260 -24.24 -0.96 4.80
CA PHE A 260 -25.45 -1.77 5.04
C PHE A 260 -25.81 -2.59 3.79
N PRO A 261 -26.36 -3.81 3.94
CA PRO A 261 -26.78 -4.64 2.82
C PRO A 261 -27.68 -3.85 1.85
N ASN A 262 -27.40 -3.93 0.54
CA ASN A 262 -28.12 -3.24 -0.54
C ASN A 262 -28.10 -1.69 -0.53
N SER A 263 -27.45 -1.06 0.44
CA SER A 263 -27.36 0.39 0.56
C SER A 263 -26.03 0.96 0.05
N SER A 264 -25.92 2.29 0.00
CA SER A 264 -24.64 2.98 -0.15
C SER A 264 -23.82 2.88 1.15
N PHE A 265 -22.56 3.29 1.11
CA PHE A 265 -21.81 3.50 2.34
C PHE A 265 -22.48 4.58 3.21
N SER A 266 -22.20 4.55 4.50
CA SER A 266 -22.48 5.65 5.43
C SER A 266 -21.19 6.00 6.16
N VAL A 267 -20.95 7.29 6.33
CA VAL A 267 -19.82 7.79 7.11
C VAL A 267 -20.25 7.88 8.57
N GLY A 268 -19.45 7.32 9.47
CA GLY A 268 -19.67 7.37 10.91
C GLY A 268 -18.54 8.11 11.61
N ILE A 269 -18.84 8.65 12.79
CA ILE A 269 -17.85 9.22 13.71
C ILE A 269 -18.06 8.58 15.08
N ALA A 270 -16.97 8.14 15.70
CA ALA A 270 -16.97 7.63 17.07
C ALA A 270 -15.84 8.29 17.87
N LYS A 271 -16.11 8.66 19.13
CA LYS A 271 -15.12 9.27 20.03
C LYS A 271 -14.48 8.18 20.89
N TYR A 272 -13.16 8.21 20.98
CA TYR A 272 -12.32 7.30 21.74
C TYR A 272 -11.42 8.07 22.70
N GLY A 273 -11.09 7.44 23.83
CA GLY A 273 -10.10 7.98 24.76
C GLY A 273 -8.70 7.90 24.16
N LEU A 274 -7.86 8.88 24.51
CA LEU A 274 -6.44 8.89 24.18
C LEU A 274 -5.62 8.85 25.46
N GLU A 275 -4.65 7.94 25.50
CA GLU A 275 -3.67 7.88 26.58
C GLU A 275 -2.27 8.06 26.01
N LEU A 276 -1.46 8.91 26.63
CA LEU A 276 -0.08 9.08 26.22
C LEU A 276 0.68 7.77 26.51
N ALA A 277 1.16 7.13 25.46
CA ALA A 277 1.92 5.89 25.54
C ALA A 277 3.43 6.19 25.58
N SER A 278 4.21 5.21 26.03
CA SER A 278 5.65 5.24 25.80
C SER A 278 5.92 5.36 24.30
N SER A 279 6.84 6.22 23.88
CA SER A 279 7.12 6.48 22.46
C SER A 279 7.56 5.26 21.65
N GLY A 280 7.79 4.09 22.28
CA GLY A 280 8.27 2.88 21.59
C GLY A 280 9.64 3.06 20.94
N GLY A 281 10.38 4.09 21.35
CA GLY A 281 11.63 4.52 20.71
C GLY A 281 11.44 5.20 19.35
N ILE A 282 10.26 5.75 19.08
CA ILE A 282 9.99 6.64 17.94
C ILE A 282 10.36 8.06 18.37
N ASN A 283 11.58 8.48 18.01
CA ASN A 283 12.14 9.77 18.45
C ASN A 283 11.47 10.95 17.75
N ASN A 284 11.25 12.05 18.46
CA ASN A 284 10.58 13.28 17.98
C ASN A 284 9.06 13.17 17.75
N TYR A 285 8.46 12.08 18.23
CA TYR A 285 7.01 11.89 18.15
C TYR A 285 6.40 11.62 19.52
N SER A 286 5.24 12.21 19.76
CA SER A 286 4.30 11.84 20.81
C SER A 286 3.42 10.72 20.29
N VAL A 287 3.32 9.63 21.05
CA VAL A 287 2.53 8.45 20.70
C VAL A 287 1.35 8.36 21.65
N TYR A 288 0.14 8.39 21.11
CA TYR A 288 -1.09 8.24 21.88
C TYR A 288 -1.74 6.90 21.53
N ASN A 289 -2.07 6.12 22.54
CA ASN A 289 -2.83 4.89 22.39
C ASN A 289 -4.33 5.21 22.49
N MET A 290 -5.11 4.73 21.53
CA MET A 290 -6.56 4.83 21.55
C MET A 290 -7.16 3.65 22.31
N SER A 291 -8.23 3.91 23.08
CA SER A 291 -8.92 2.87 23.86
C SER A 291 -9.54 1.75 23.02
N GLY A 292 -9.67 1.95 21.70
CA GLY A 292 -10.14 0.98 20.73
C GLY A 292 -10.07 1.55 19.31
N VAL A 293 -10.33 0.72 18.30
CA VAL A 293 -10.40 1.13 16.90
C VAL A 293 -11.65 0.55 16.23
N GLU A 294 -12.43 1.41 15.58
CA GLU A 294 -13.60 0.99 14.83
C GLU A 294 -13.19 0.10 13.64
N PRO A 295 -13.96 -0.98 13.36
CA PRO A 295 -13.84 -1.69 12.10
C PRO A 295 -13.97 -0.72 10.93
N TYR A 296 -13.05 -0.80 9.97
CA TYR A 296 -13.00 0.10 8.82
C TYR A 296 -12.83 1.59 9.18
N ALA A 297 -12.17 1.90 10.31
CA ALA A 297 -11.63 3.22 10.56
C ALA A 297 -10.67 3.62 9.42
N ILE A 298 -10.94 4.77 8.81
CA ILE A 298 -10.20 5.30 7.65
C ILE A 298 -9.37 6.53 8.01
N ALA A 299 -9.81 7.30 9.01
CA ALA A 299 -9.14 8.51 9.46
C ALA A 299 -9.38 8.73 10.96
N VAL A 300 -8.47 9.47 11.59
CA VAL A 300 -8.52 9.89 12.98
C VAL A 300 -8.33 11.39 13.03
N VAL A 301 -9.16 12.05 13.83
CA VAL A 301 -9.13 13.49 14.04
C VAL A 301 -9.06 13.77 15.55
N ALA A 302 -8.15 14.63 15.97
CA ALA A 302 -7.99 15.03 17.36
C ALA A 302 -7.70 16.52 17.46
N LEU A 303 -7.78 17.07 18.68
CA LEU A 303 -7.43 18.46 18.96
C LEU A 303 -6.21 18.56 19.84
N THR A 304 -5.30 19.43 19.46
CA THR A 304 -4.21 19.84 20.35
C THR A 304 -4.71 20.77 21.45
N ASN A 305 -3.89 20.96 22.49
CA ASN A 305 -4.14 21.93 23.57
C ASN A 305 -4.31 23.38 23.06
N ASN A 306 -3.78 23.67 21.88
CA ASN A 306 -3.85 24.99 21.24
C ASN A 306 -5.03 25.09 20.25
N ASN A 307 -6.01 24.19 20.32
CA ASN A 307 -7.13 24.09 19.37
C ASN A 307 -6.74 23.90 17.90
N ASN A 308 -5.50 23.49 17.62
CA ASN A 308 -5.13 23.05 16.27
C ASN A 308 -5.66 21.65 16.03
N LEU A 309 -6.20 21.43 14.83
CA LEU A 309 -6.72 20.14 14.42
C LEU A 309 -5.59 19.21 13.99
N VAL A 310 -5.57 18.01 14.54
CA VAL A 310 -4.69 16.92 14.13
C VAL A 310 -5.51 15.96 13.28
N VAL A 311 -5.02 15.61 12.10
CA VAL A 311 -5.66 14.66 11.21
C VAL A 311 -4.66 13.60 10.79
N SER A 312 -5.13 12.35 10.77
CA SER A 312 -4.42 11.24 10.16
C SER A 312 -5.37 10.35 9.39
N TRP A 313 -4.86 9.68 8.36
CA TRP A 313 -5.57 8.63 7.61
C TRP A 313 -4.57 7.61 7.09
N LYS A 314 -5.06 6.44 6.73
CA LYS A 314 -4.21 5.36 6.19
C LYS A 314 -3.82 5.70 4.75
N ASP A 315 -2.56 6.08 4.55
CA ASP A 315 -2.02 6.41 3.24
C ASP A 315 -1.41 5.17 2.57
N ILE A 316 -1.80 4.92 1.32
CA ILE A 316 -1.30 3.78 0.54
C ILE A 316 -0.28 4.33 -0.46
N PRO A 317 1.01 3.95 -0.35
CA PRO A 317 2.03 4.46 -1.24
C PRO A 317 1.73 4.06 -2.69
N ARG A 318 1.92 4.99 -3.63
CA ARG A 318 1.71 4.71 -5.07
C ARG A 318 2.71 3.69 -5.60
N SER A 319 3.95 3.77 -5.12
CA SER A 319 5.05 2.89 -5.53
C SER A 319 6.03 2.64 -4.40
N TYR A 320 6.63 1.46 -4.40
CA TYR A 320 7.63 1.02 -3.44
C TYR A 320 8.61 0.09 -4.16
N GLY A 321 9.91 0.21 -3.94
CA GLY A 321 10.86 -0.68 -4.59
C GLY A 321 12.28 -0.17 -4.57
N PHE A 322 13.19 -1.02 -5.05
CA PHE A 322 14.60 -0.74 -5.15
C PHE A 322 15.21 -1.44 -6.34
N ILE A 323 16.12 -0.73 -6.99
CA ILE A 323 16.95 -1.17 -8.10
C ILE A 323 18.37 -0.74 -7.74
N ALA A 324 19.25 -1.71 -7.50
CA ALA A 324 20.66 -1.45 -7.24
C ALA A 324 21.39 -0.94 -8.50
N GLY A 325 22.19 0.12 -8.36
CA GLY A 325 23.14 0.59 -9.38
C GLY A 325 22.57 1.46 -10.52
N GLU A 326 23.45 1.94 -11.41
CA GLU A 326 23.12 2.73 -12.62
C GLU A 326 22.85 1.86 -13.87
N VAL A 327 22.75 0.54 -13.69
CA VAL A 327 22.72 -0.40 -14.82
C VAL A 327 21.33 -0.44 -15.46
N TYR A 328 21.28 -0.32 -16.79
CA TYR A 328 20.08 -0.62 -17.60
C TYR A 328 19.73 -2.10 -17.42
N PRO A 329 18.65 -2.46 -16.71
CA PRO A 329 18.36 -3.87 -16.48
C PRO A 329 17.93 -4.51 -17.83
N PRO A 330 18.66 -5.51 -18.34
CA PRO A 330 18.45 -6.03 -19.70
C PRO A 330 17.15 -6.83 -19.82
N SER A 331 16.62 -7.35 -18.71
CA SER A 331 15.37 -8.13 -18.67
C SER A 331 14.54 -7.79 -17.44
N SER A 332 13.22 -7.68 -17.66
CA SER A 332 12.24 -7.46 -16.60
C SER A 332 11.02 -8.31 -16.83
N TYR A 333 10.36 -8.72 -15.75
CA TYR A 333 9.08 -9.41 -15.81
C TYR A 333 8.05 -8.68 -14.94
N MET A 334 6.83 -8.56 -15.45
CA MET A 334 5.74 -7.84 -14.80
C MET A 334 4.58 -8.79 -14.50
N LEU A 335 4.05 -8.69 -13.29
CA LEU A 335 2.86 -9.39 -12.84
C LEU A 335 1.87 -8.41 -12.24
N GLU A 336 0.58 -8.65 -12.49
CA GLU A 336 -0.51 -7.88 -11.91
C GLU A 336 -1.48 -8.81 -11.19
N ARG A 337 -2.01 -8.35 -10.06
CA ARG A 337 -3.06 -9.02 -9.29
C ARG A 337 -4.01 -7.98 -8.71
N SER A 338 -5.31 -8.25 -8.79
CA SER A 338 -6.32 -7.47 -8.09
C SER A 338 -6.35 -7.87 -6.62
N VAL A 339 -6.37 -6.88 -5.73
CA VAL A 339 -6.36 -7.04 -4.29
C VAL A 339 -7.34 -6.07 -3.63
N ARG A 340 -7.70 -6.33 -2.39
CA ARG A 340 -8.42 -5.39 -1.53
C ARG A 340 -7.50 -4.89 -0.43
N ILE A 341 -7.40 -3.57 -0.26
CA ILE A 341 -6.65 -2.93 0.82
C ILE A 341 -7.65 -2.06 1.59
N GLY A 342 -7.99 -2.51 2.80
CA GLY A 342 -9.10 -1.93 3.56
C GLY A 342 -10.41 -2.09 2.80
N LEU A 343 -11.11 -0.98 2.53
CA LEU A 343 -12.35 -0.94 1.75
C LEU A 343 -12.13 -0.59 0.26
N SER A 344 -10.89 -0.45 -0.19
CA SER A 344 -10.57 -0.07 -1.57
C SER A 344 -10.05 -1.25 -2.38
N THR A 345 -10.43 -1.30 -3.65
CA THR A 345 -9.91 -2.26 -4.64
C THR A 345 -8.70 -1.65 -5.35
N TYR A 346 -7.63 -2.43 -5.44
CA TYR A 346 -6.38 -2.05 -6.10
C TYR A 346 -5.92 -3.14 -7.06
N THR A 347 -5.13 -2.75 -8.06
CA THR A 347 -4.25 -3.62 -8.82
C THR A 347 -2.84 -3.45 -8.26
N VAL A 348 -2.27 -4.53 -7.72
CA VAL A 348 -0.84 -4.57 -7.37
C VAL A 348 -0.07 -5.02 -8.60
N ARG A 349 0.83 -4.16 -9.06
CA ARG A 349 1.77 -4.46 -10.14
C ARG A 349 3.16 -4.66 -9.56
N LEU A 350 3.72 -5.85 -9.74
CA LEU A 350 5.09 -6.19 -9.41
C LEU A 350 5.92 -6.20 -10.69
N ARG A 351 7.01 -5.46 -10.72
CA ARG A 351 8.09 -5.58 -11.71
C ARG A 351 9.32 -6.12 -11.02
N VAL A 352 9.92 -7.14 -11.63
CA VAL A 352 11.17 -7.75 -11.16
C VAL A 352 12.20 -7.64 -12.25
N TRP A 353 13.40 -7.22 -11.89
CA TRP A 353 14.57 -7.14 -12.76
C TRP A 353 15.63 -8.11 -12.29
N ARG A 354 16.37 -8.70 -13.23
CA ARG A 354 17.64 -9.38 -12.92
C ARG A 354 18.76 -8.37 -13.09
N MET A 355 19.59 -8.23 -12.06
CA MET A 355 20.78 -7.40 -12.12
C MET A 355 21.90 -8.19 -12.77
N SER A 356 22.55 -7.59 -13.77
CA SER A 356 23.80 -8.07 -14.33
C SER A 356 24.89 -7.10 -13.89
N TRP A 357 25.80 -7.57 -13.04
CA TRP A 357 26.96 -6.82 -12.58
C TRP A 357 28.15 -7.02 -13.51
#